data_AF-A0A959QTS1-F1
#
_entry.id   AF-A0A959QTS1-F1
#
_cell.length_a   1.000
_cell.length_b   1.000
_cell.length_c   1.000
_cell.angle_alpha   90.00
_cell.angle_beta   90.00
_cell.angle_gamma   90.00
#
_symmetry.space_group_name_H-M   'P 1'
#
loop_
_entity.id
_entity.type
_entity.pdbx_description
1 polymer ?
#
loop_
_entity_poly.entity_id
_entity_poly.type
_entity_poly.pdbx_seq_one_letter_code
_entity_poly.pdbx_strand_id
1 'polypeptide(L)' 'MVQQVTEGVSITVETFYQPEQSNPLNSEFLHAYRITIENLSSNPVQLLSRHWYISDTFFGTDVREVEGEG' A
#
# COMPACT_ATOMS: atom_id res chain seq x y z
N MET A 1 -8.83 -3.34 -6.78
CA MET A 1 -8.37 -4.35 -5.80
C MET A 1 -7.29 -5.17 -6.46
N VAL A 2 -6.18 -5.40 -5.78
CA VAL A 2 -5.10 -6.30 -6.21
C VAL A 2 -4.81 -7.30 -5.10
N GLN A 3 -4.36 -8.50 -5.46
CA GLN A 3 -4.03 -9.55 -4.51
C GLN A 3 -2.78 -10.29 -4.97
N GLN A 4 -1.92 -10.66 -4.03
CA GLN A 4 -0.76 -11.50 -4.29
C GLN A 4 -0.53 -12.46 -3.11
N VAL A 5 -0.16 -13.71 -3.43
CA VAL A 5 0.17 -14.73 -2.44
C VAL A 5 1.64 -15.11 -2.60
N THR A 6 2.38 -15.09 -1.49
CA THR A 6 3.80 -15.48 -1.44
C THR A 6 4.02 -16.36 -0.22
N GLU A 7 4.59 -17.55 -0.39
CA GLU A 7 4.91 -18.48 0.71
C GLU A 7 3.73 -18.73 1.68
N GLY A 8 2.50 -18.75 1.17
CA GLY A 8 1.29 -18.96 1.99
C GLY A 8 0.78 -17.73 2.74
N VAL A 9 1.34 -16.54 2.53
CA VAL A 9 0.78 -15.27 3.02
C VAL A 9 0.14 -14.52 1.85
N SER A 10 -1.16 -14.25 1.97
CA SER A 10 -1.94 -13.48 1.00
C SER A 10 -2.03 -12.03 1.43
N ILE A 11 -1.69 -11.12 0.52
CA ILE A 11 -1.85 -9.67 0.70
C ILE A 11 -2.87 -9.17 -0.32
N THR A 12 -3.95 -8.56 0.17
CA THR A 12 -4.98 -7.92 -0.66
C THR A 12 -4.98 -6.43 -0.39
N VAL A 13 -4.97 -5.62 -1.45
CA VAL A 13 -4.97 -4.16 -1.37
C VAL A 13 -6.16 -3.58 -2.12
N GLU A 14 -6.92 -2.75 -1.42
CA GLU A 14 -7.99 -1.94 -1.96
C GLU A 14 -7.62 -0.46 -1.86
N THR A 15 -7.83 0.29 -2.92
CA THR A 15 -7.44 1.70 -3.03
C THR A 15 -8.67 2.58 -3.19
N PHE A 16 -8.68 3.71 -2.50
CA PHE A 16 -9.79 4.66 -2.46
C PHE A 16 -9.24 6.07 -2.69
N TYR A 17 -9.77 6.78 -3.68
CA TYR A 17 -9.53 8.21 -3.81
C TYR A 17 -10.47 8.97 -2.89
N GLN A 18 -9.96 9.98 -2.18
CA GLN A 18 -10.72 10.79 -1.22
C GLN A 18 -11.00 12.19 -1.81
N PRO A 19 -12.07 12.36 -2.61
CA PRO A 19 -12.32 13.61 -3.33
C PRO A 19 -12.56 14.79 -2.39
N GLU A 20 -13.23 14.57 -1.26
CA GLU A 20 -13.56 15.62 -0.27
C GLU A 20 -12.32 16.19 0.44
N GLN A 21 -11.23 15.43 0.46
CA GLN A 21 -9.96 15.80 1.09
C GLN A 21 -8.86 16.09 0.07
N SER A 22 -9.21 16.08 -1.22
CA SER A 22 -8.28 16.37 -2.32
C SER A 22 -8.53 17.75 -2.88
N ASN A 23 -7.48 18.39 -3.37
CA ASN A 23 -7.57 19.65 -4.09
C ASN A 23 -6.85 19.52 -5.45
N PRO A 24 -7.57 19.03 -6.49
CA PRO A 24 -7.00 18.83 -7.81
C PRO A 24 -6.46 20.12 -8.46
N LEU A 25 -7.01 21.29 -8.11
CA LEU A 25 -6.53 22.58 -8.63
C LEU A 25 -5.13 22.92 -8.12
N ASN A 26 -4.77 22.43 -6.93
CA ASN A 26 -3.45 22.57 -6.34
C ASN A 26 -2.56 21.34 -6.57
N SER A 27 -2.99 20.37 -7.38
CA SER A 27 -2.29 19.08 -7.56
C SER A 27 -2.12 18.27 -6.27
N GLU A 28 -3.06 18.41 -5.32
CA GLU A 28 -3.06 17.67 -4.06
C GLU A 28 -4.11 16.54 -4.13
N PHE A 29 -3.65 15.30 -4.09
CA PHE A 29 -4.50 14.11 -4.21
C PHE A 29 -4.34 13.19 -3.01
N LEU A 30 -5.43 12.99 -2.25
CA LEU A 30 -5.44 12.06 -1.14
C LEU A 30 -5.98 10.70 -1.58
N HIS A 31 -5.15 9.68 -1.38
CA HIS A 31 -5.52 8.28 -1.57
C HIS A 31 -5.42 7.54 -0.25
N ALA A 32 -6.44 6.74 0.06
CA ALA A 32 -6.44 5.79 1.15
C ALA A 32 -6.33 4.37 0.60
N TYR A 33 -5.79 3.47 1.40
CA TYR A 33 -5.73 2.05 1.07
C TYR A 33 -6.12 1.19 2.27
N ARG A 34 -6.75 0.05 1.99
CA ARG A 34 -7.03 -1.00 2.96
C ARG A 34 -6.23 -2.24 2.56
N ILE A 35 -5.39 -2.72 3.49
CA ILE A 35 -4.56 -3.90 3.29
C ILE A 35 -5.08 -5.00 4.20
N THR A 36 -5.35 -6.16 3.60
CA THR A 36 -5.69 -7.38 4.32
C THR A 36 -4.54 -8.36 4.18
N ILE A 37 -4.02 -8.83 5.30
CA ILE A 37 -2.93 -9.81 5.39
C ILE A 37 -3.53 -11.09 5.95
N GLU A 38 -3.52 -12.17 5.17
CA GLU A 38 -4.08 -13.46 5.54
C GLU A 38 -3.00 -14.54 5.52
N ASN A 39 -2.85 -15.26 6.62
CA ASN A 39 -1.97 -16.42 6.71
C ASN A 39 -2.73 -17.68 6.28
N LEU A 40 -2.42 -18.19 5.10
CA LEU A 40 -2.97 -19.42 4.53
C LEU A 40 -2.09 -20.64 4.83
N SER A 41 -0.97 -20.44 5.52
CA SER A 41 -0.08 -21.53 5.93
C SER A 41 -0.53 -22.15 7.26
N SER A 42 -0.02 -23.35 7.55
CA SER A 42 -0.25 -24.02 8.83
C SER A 42 0.60 -23.47 9.97
N ASN A 43 1.63 -22.68 9.66
CA ASN A 43 2.57 -22.18 10.65
C ASN A 43 2.19 -20.76 11.06
N PRO A 44 2.33 -20.39 12.35
CA PRO A 44 2.19 -19.00 12.76
C PRO A 44 3.20 -18.10 12.03
N VAL A 45 2.76 -16.91 11.63
CA VAL A 45 3.60 -15.89 11.02
C VAL A 45 3.46 -14.59 11.80
N GLN A 46 4.49 -13.75 11.72
CA GLN A 46 4.50 -12.42 12.33
C GLN A 46 4.94 -11.39 11.30
N LEU A 47 4.20 -10.29 11.23
CA LEU A 47 4.62 -9.13 10.47
C LEU A 47 5.66 -8.36 11.29
N LEU A 48 6.88 -8.27 10.77
CA LEU A 48 8.01 -7.62 11.46
C LEU A 48 8.17 -6.16 11.03
N SER A 49 8.05 -5.90 9.74
CA SER A 49 8.28 -4.59 9.15
C SER A 49 7.55 -4.44 7.82
N ARG A 50 7.39 -3.19 7.39
CA ARG A 50 6.88 -2.81 6.08
C ARG A 50 7.82 -1.85 5.39
N HIS A 51 7.88 -1.96 4.06
CA HIS A 51 8.62 -1.06 3.19
C HIS A 51 7.73 -0.70 2.01
N TRP A 52 7.47 0.60 1.84
CA TRP A 52 6.71 1.14 0.73
C TRP A 52 7.63 1.85 -0.24
N TYR A 53 7.45 1.54 -1.53
CA TYR A 53 7.97 2.33 -2.64
C TYR A 53 6.78 3.03 -3.29
N ILE A 54 6.75 4.35 -3.22
CA ILE A 54 5.64 5.17 -3.71
C ILE A 54 6.19 6.05 -4.82
N SER A 55 5.76 5.80 -6.05
CA SER A 55 6.13 6.60 -7.23
C SER A 55 4.98 7.51 -7.66
N ASP A 56 5.25 8.79 -7.85
CA ASP A 56 4.30 9.71 -8.48
C ASP A 56 4.41 9.63 -10.02
N THR A 57 3.28 9.76 -10.70
CA THR A 57 3.19 9.70 -12.17
C THR A 57 3.71 10.96 -12.84
N PHE A 58 3.88 12.08 -12.12
CA PHE A 58 4.12 13.37 -12.75
C PHE A 58 5.55 13.54 -13.33
N PHE A 59 6.56 12.79 -12.84
CA PHE A 59 7.93 12.89 -13.38
C PHE A 59 8.78 11.61 -13.36
N GLY A 60 8.25 10.45 -12.96
CA GLY A 60 8.93 9.15 -13.12
C GLY A 60 10.25 8.95 -12.35
N THR A 61 10.75 9.97 -11.64
CA THR A 61 12.02 9.93 -10.89
C THR A 61 11.85 10.08 -9.38
N ASP A 62 10.71 10.59 -8.90
CA ASP A 62 10.49 10.79 -7.47
C ASP A 62 9.83 9.55 -6.87
N VAL A 63 10.69 8.65 -6.39
CA VAL A 63 10.28 7.52 -5.54
C VAL A 63 10.43 7.95 -4.10
N ARG A 64 9.32 7.92 -3.36
CA ARG A 64 9.32 8.08 -1.92
C ARG A 64 9.34 6.70 -1.28
N GLU A 65 10.31 6.48 -0.41
CA GLU A 65 10.40 5.28 0.39
C GLU A 65 9.88 5.53 1.81
N VAL A 66 9.12 4.57 2.33
CA VAL A 66 8.66 4.59 3.72
C VAL A 66 8.91 3.23 4.34
N GLU A 67 9.82 3.18 5.31
CA GLU A 67 10.12 2.00 6.11
C GLU A 67 9.63 2.18 7.55
N GLY A 68 9.24 1.09 8.18
CA GLY A 68 8.88 1.09 9.59
C GLY A 68 8.59 -0.29 10.15
N GLU A 69 8.64 -0.41 11.47
CA GLU A 69 8.25 -1.63 12.18
C GLU A 69 6.76 -1.91 12.07
N GLY A 70 6.44 -3.20 11.92
CA GLY A 70 5.09 -3.73 11.80
C GLY A 70 4.44 -3.60 10.44
#